data_AF-A0A847VR43-F1
#
_entry.id   AF-A0A847VR43-F1
#
_cell.length_a   1.000
_cell.length_b   1.000
_cell.length_c   1.000
_cell.angle_alpha   90.00
_cell.angle_beta   90.00
_cell.angle_gamma   90.00
#
_symmetry.space_group_name_H-M   'P 1'
#
loop_
_entity.id
_entity.type
_entity.pdbx_description
1 polymer ?
#
loop_
_entity_poly.entity_id
_entity_poly.type
_entity_poly.pdbx_seq_one_letter_code
_entity_poly.pdbx_strand_id
1 'polypeptide(L)'
;MGLASIAQKAKDLTDYEIDQKIDRLFRTNPSLKHLRDNQDLIFDIIKKYKEKRRRGIKISGRTIRRDTYQLYKNRLSLGLTLNDLDDLRKLLETFKQ
;
A
#
# COMPACT_ATOMS: atom_id res chain seq x y z
N MET A 1 14.39 3.73 1.40
CA MET A 1 13.41 2.68 1.03
C MET A 1 12.04 3.34 1.03
N GLY A 2 11.16 3.04 0.07
CA GLY A 2 9.79 3.57 0.01
C GLY A 2 8.75 2.47 -0.11
N LEU A 3 7.48 2.82 0.12
CA LEU A 3 6.31 1.91 -0.01
C LEU A 3 6.29 1.19 -1.36
N ALA A 4 6.59 1.91 -2.45
CA ALA A 4 6.70 1.38 -3.80
C ALA A 4 7.71 0.22 -3.92
N SER A 5 8.85 0.31 -3.23
CA SER A 5 9.88 -0.74 -3.26
C SER A 5 9.44 -2.02 -2.56
N ILE A 6 8.64 -1.91 -1.49
CA ILE A 6 8.06 -3.06 -0.79
C ILE A 6 7.04 -3.73 -1.70
N ALA A 7 6.15 -2.94 -2.30
CA ALA A 7 5.12 -3.43 -3.22
C ALA A 7 5.68 -4.18 -4.45
N GLN A 8 6.75 -3.66 -5.06
CA GLN A 8 7.42 -4.35 -6.19
C GLN A 8 7.95 -5.73 -5.82
N LYS A 9 8.53 -5.86 -4.62
CA LYS A 9 9.08 -7.12 -4.09
C LYS A 9 8.04 -8.02 -3.41
N ALA A 10 6.83 -7.52 -3.17
CA ALA A 10 5.80 -8.23 -2.42
C ALA A 10 5.44 -9.62 -3.00
N LYS A 11 5.68 -9.85 -4.30
CA LYS A 11 5.46 -11.15 -4.94
C LYS A 11 6.37 -12.25 -4.37
N ASP A 12 7.58 -11.88 -3.95
CA ASP A 12 8.65 -12.80 -3.51
C ASP A 12 8.75 -12.88 -1.98
N LEU A 13 7.95 -12.07 -1.27
CA LEU A 13 8.01 -11.95 0.18
C LEU A 13 6.84 -12.68 0.84
N THR A 14 7.12 -13.32 1.97
CA THR A 14 6.11 -13.80 2.90
C THR A 14 5.36 -12.63 3.55
N ASP A 15 4.19 -12.92 4.12
CA ASP A 15 3.40 -11.90 4.83
C ASP A 15 4.19 -11.33 6.02
N TYR A 16 4.91 -12.18 6.75
CA TYR A 16 5.82 -11.76 7.82
C TYR A 16 6.92 -10.81 7.35
N GLU A 17 7.56 -11.09 6.21
CA GLU A 17 8.59 -10.21 5.66
C GLU A 17 8.04 -8.88 5.14
N ILE A 18 6.80 -8.87 4.64
CA ILE A 18 6.11 -7.64 4.23
C ILE A 18 5.90 -6.77 5.47
N ASP A 19 5.35 -7.34 6.55
CA ASP A 19 5.10 -6.61 7.79
C ASP A 19 6.39 -6.06 8.41
N GLN A 20 7.45 -6.90 8.53
CA GLN A 20 8.77 -6.43 8.99
C GLN A 20 9.33 -5.28 8.17
N LYS A 21 9.16 -5.31 6.83
CA LYS A 21 9.64 -4.23 5.96
C LYS A 21 8.83 -2.96 6.13
N ILE A 22 7.52 -3.06 6.36
CA ILE A 22 6.64 -1.92 6.63
C ILE A 22 7.01 -1.28 7.98
N ASP A 23 7.17 -2.07 9.04
CA ASP A 23 7.61 -1.55 10.35
C ASP A 23 8.98 -0.85 10.24
N ARG A 24 9.94 -1.48 9.56
CA ARG A 24 11.25 -0.87 9.31
C ARG A 24 11.14 0.43 8.50
N LEU A 25 10.23 0.50 7.53
CA LEU A 25 9.99 1.70 6.74
C LEU A 25 9.55 2.86 7.63
N PHE A 26 8.60 2.63 8.54
CA PHE A 26 8.11 3.67 9.45
C PHE A 26 9.18 4.12 10.45
N ARG A 27 9.98 3.19 10.97
CA ARG A 27 11.09 3.53 11.87
C ARG A 27 12.17 4.38 11.20
N THR A 28 12.38 4.18 9.90
CA THR A 28 13.45 4.85 9.14
C THR A 28 13.00 6.09 8.38
N ASN A 29 11.69 6.31 8.22
CA ASN A 29 11.14 7.47 7.52
C ASN A 29 10.14 8.22 8.43
N PRO A 30 10.62 9.18 9.23
CA PRO A 30 9.76 10.00 10.09
C PRO A 30 8.69 10.77 9.33
N SER A 31 8.93 11.08 8.06
CA SER A 31 7.93 11.70 7.18
C SER A 31 6.67 10.84 7.04
N LEU A 32 6.78 9.51 7.09
CA LEU A 32 5.66 8.57 7.01
C LEU A 32 5.04 8.25 8.38
N LYS A 33 5.41 8.97 9.44
CA LYS A 33 4.92 8.70 10.80
C LYS A 33 3.38 8.77 10.89
N HIS A 34 2.76 9.63 10.10
CA HIS A 34 1.31 9.77 9.99
C HIS A 34 0.61 8.54 9.38
N LEU A 35 1.29 7.76 8.53
CA LEU A 35 0.81 6.47 8.03
C LEU A 35 1.04 5.32 9.01
N ARG A 36 1.85 5.51 10.06
CA ARG A 36 2.19 4.43 10.99
C ARG A 36 0.96 3.88 11.72
N ASP A 37 0.04 4.75 12.08
CA ASP A 37 -1.23 4.38 12.72
C ASP A 37 -2.14 3.58 11.76
N ASN A 38 -1.84 3.61 10.45
CA ASN A 38 -2.51 2.89 9.38
C ASN A 38 -1.63 1.77 8.78
N GLN A 39 -0.67 1.24 9.55
CA GLN A 39 0.21 0.17 9.11
C GLN A 39 -0.57 -1.07 8.62
N ASP A 40 -1.61 -1.47 9.35
CA ASP A 40 -2.45 -2.61 9.00
C ASP A 40 -3.16 -2.40 7.66
N LEU A 41 -3.66 -1.19 7.40
CA LEU A 41 -4.28 -0.83 6.12
C LEU A 41 -3.29 -0.99 4.96
N ILE A 42 -2.04 -0.55 5.14
CA ILE A 42 -1.00 -0.68 4.11
C ILE A 42 -0.66 -2.15 3.87
N PHE A 43 -0.49 -2.91 4.94
CA PHE A 43 -0.26 -4.35 4.88
C PHE A 43 -1.38 -5.06 4.11
N ASP A 44 -2.64 -4.77 4.45
CA ASP A 44 -3.82 -5.34 3.81
C ASP A 44 -3.91 -4.99 2.32
N ILE A 45 -3.61 -3.74 1.95
CA ILE A 45 -3.57 -3.32 0.54
C ILE A 45 -2.51 -4.11 -0.22
N ILE A 46 -1.29 -4.20 0.30
CA ILE A 46 -0.19 -4.93 -0.34
C ILE A 46 -0.56 -6.41 -0.48
N LYS A 47 -1.09 -7.02 0.58
CA LYS A 47 -1.54 -8.42 0.59
C LYS A 47 -2.65 -8.68 -0.44
N LYS A 48 -3.68 -7.83 -0.48
CA LYS A 48 -4.78 -7.91 -1.46
C LYS A 48 -4.26 -7.88 -2.89
N TYR A 49 -3.32 -6.99 -3.20
CA TYR A 49 -2.79 -6.83 -4.55
C TYR A 49 -1.78 -7.92 -4.91
N LYS A 50 -0.98 -8.39 -3.96
CA LYS A 50 -0.14 -9.60 -4.06
C LYS A 50 -0.99 -10.82 -4.42
N GLU A 51 -2.10 -11.04 -3.71
CA GLU A 51 -3.01 -12.16 -3.96
C GLU A 51 -3.67 -12.10 -5.33
N LYS A 52 -4.13 -10.91 -5.76
CA LYS A 52 -4.63 -10.71 -7.14
C LYS A 52 -3.58 -11.11 -8.17
N ARG A 53 -2.34 -10.65 -7.99
CA ARG A 53 -1.23 -10.98 -8.89
C ARG A 53 -0.92 -12.48 -8.91
N ARG A 54 -0.88 -13.14 -7.74
CA ARG A 54 -0.70 -14.60 -7.62
C ARG A 54 -1.76 -15.39 -8.37
N ARG A 55 -3.01 -14.91 -8.37
CA ARG A 55 -4.13 -15.51 -9.10
C ARG A 55 -4.15 -15.15 -10.59
N GLY A 56 -3.16 -14.42 -11.10
CA GLY A 56 -3.13 -13.97 -12.50
C GLY A 56 -4.14 -12.87 -12.84
N ILE A 57 -4.75 -12.23 -11.85
CA ILE A 57 -5.73 -11.17 -12.06
C ILE A 57 -5.00 -9.88 -12.42
N LYS A 58 -5.19 -9.41 -13.66
CA LYS A 58 -4.62 -8.14 -14.13
C LYS A 58 -5.20 -6.95 -13.36
N ILE A 59 -4.31 -6.09 -12.89
CA ILE A 59 -4.67 -4.92 -12.09
C ILE A 59 -4.77 -3.72 -13.03
N SER A 60 -5.98 -3.47 -13.51
CA SER A 60 -6.25 -2.36 -14.42
C SER A 60 -6.16 -1.00 -13.72
N GLY A 61 -5.91 0.06 -14.49
CA GLY A 61 -6.00 1.44 -13.99
C GLY A 61 -7.39 1.79 -13.44
N ARG A 62 -8.47 1.16 -13.95
CA ARG A 62 -9.83 1.33 -13.39
C ARG A 62 -9.92 0.76 -11.97
N THR A 63 -9.31 -0.40 -11.72
CA THR A 63 -9.25 -1.02 -10.38
C THR A 63 -8.50 -0.12 -9.40
N ILE A 64 -7.35 0.42 -9.81
CA ILE A 64 -6.56 1.35 -9.00
C ILE A 64 -7.38 2.60 -8.69
N ARG A 65 -7.96 3.26 -9.71
CA ARG A 65 -8.80 4.46 -9.51
C ARG A 65 -9.95 4.21 -8.55
N ARG A 66 -10.62 3.07 -8.66
CA ARG A 66 -11.72 2.70 -7.76
C ARG A 66 -11.23 2.54 -6.32
N ASP A 67 -10.16 1.78 -6.11
CA ASP A 67 -9.63 1.51 -4.77
C ASP A 67 -9.04 2.81 -4.15
N THR A 68 -8.36 3.66 -4.94
CA THR A 68 -7.94 5.01 -4.52
C THR A 68 -9.11 5.92 -4.16
N TYR A 69 -10.21 5.89 -4.93
CA TYR A 69 -11.40 6.66 -4.62
C TYR A 69 -12.04 6.22 -3.29
N GLN A 70 -12.05 4.92 -2.99
CA GLN A 70 -12.53 4.43 -1.69
C GLN A 70 -11.66 4.92 -0.53
N LEU A 71 -10.33 4.90 -0.69
CA LEU A 71 -9.42 5.48 0.30
C LEU A 71 -9.68 6.97 0.49
N TYR A 72 -9.88 7.72 -0.60
CA TYR A 72 -10.18 9.15 -0.53
C TYR A 72 -11.49 9.45 0.19
N LYS A 73 -12.54 8.65 -0.09
CA LYS A 73 -13.86 8.78 0.53
C LYS A 73 -13.78 8.50 2.03
N ASN A 74 -13.01 7.49 2.43
CA ASN A 74 -12.88 7.05 3.81
C ASN A 74 -11.71 7.70 4.55
N ARG A 75 -11.02 8.69 3.94
CA ARG A 75 -9.79 9.25 4.49
C ARG A 75 -9.96 9.81 5.91
N LEU A 76 -11.09 10.47 6.18
CA LEU A 76 -11.36 11.09 7.48
C LEU A 76 -11.58 10.02 8.56
N SER A 77 -12.33 8.95 8.24
CA SER A 77 -12.51 7.82 9.16
C SER A 77 -11.23 7.01 9.39
N LEU A 78 -10.30 7.05 8.42
CA LEU A 78 -9.02 6.36 8.50
C LEU A 78 -7.89 7.29 9.02
N GLY A 79 -8.20 8.54 9.36
CA GLY A 79 -7.18 9.52 9.77
C GLY A 79 -6.12 9.84 8.71
N LEU A 80 -6.40 9.57 7.43
CA LEU A 80 -5.47 9.78 6.33
C LEU A 80 -5.50 11.23 5.83
N THR A 81 -4.32 11.81 5.68
CA THR A 81 -4.09 13.09 5.02
C THR A 81 -4.12 12.97 3.50
N LEU A 82 -4.07 14.11 2.80
CA LEU A 82 -3.95 14.09 1.34
C LEU A 82 -2.61 13.54 0.86
N ASN A 83 -1.53 13.73 1.63
CA ASN A 83 -0.21 13.20 1.32
C ASN A 83 -0.20 11.67 1.43
N ASP A 84 -0.83 11.13 2.47
CA ASP A 84 -1.03 9.69 2.66
C ASP A 84 -1.70 9.04 1.46
N LEU A 85 -2.75 9.68 0.95
CA LEU A 85 -3.48 9.18 -0.21
C LEU A 85 -2.63 9.19 -1.48
N ASP A 86 -1.75 10.17 -1.64
CA ASP A 86 -0.82 10.22 -2.78
C ASP A 86 0.23 9.09 -2.68
N ASP A 87 0.76 8.85 -1.49
CA ASP A 87 1.70 7.74 -1.23
C ASP A 87 1.04 6.37 -1.44
N LEU A 88 -0.20 6.19 -0.95
CA LEU A 88 -0.99 4.98 -1.18
C LEU A 88 -1.32 4.81 -2.66
N ARG A 89 -1.64 5.88 -3.37
CA ARG A 89 -1.88 5.84 -4.83
C ARG A 89 -0.62 5.41 -5.58
N LYS A 90 0.54 5.98 -5.25
CA LYS A 90 1.84 5.57 -5.84
C LYS A 90 2.12 4.10 -5.57
N LEU A 91 1.85 3.62 -4.36
CA LEU A 91 1.93 2.20 -4.02
C LEU A 91 1.03 1.35 -4.91
N LEU A 92 -0.24 1.71 -5.08
CA LEU A 92 -1.18 0.96 -5.91
C LEU A 92 -0.77 0.92 -7.39
N GLU A 93 -0.22 2.02 -7.92
CA GLU A 93 0.28 2.10 -9.30
C GLU A 93 1.47 1.16 -9.53
N THR A 94 2.26 0.80 -8.52
CA THR A 94 3.35 -0.19 -8.69
C THR A 94 2.86 -1.59 -9.04
N PHE A 95 1.60 -1.91 -8.72
CA PHE A 95 1.00 -3.19 -9.03
C PHE A 95 0.32 -3.23 -10.41
N LYS A 96 0.27 -2.08 -11.09
CA LYS A 96 -0.26 -1.99 -12.45
C LYS A 96 0.58 -2.84 -13.40
N GLN A 97 -0.10 -3.59 -14.26
CA GLN A 97 0.47 -4.40 -15.34
C GLN A 97 -0.11 -3.97 -16.67
#